data_AF-A0AAW2N3T5-F1
#
_entry.id   AF-A0AAW2N3T5-F1
#
_cell.length_a   1.000
_cell.length_b   1.000
_cell.length_c   1.000
_cell.angle_alpha   90.00
_cell.angle_beta   90.00
_cell.angle_gamma   90.00
#
_symmetry.space_group_name_H-M   'P 1'
#
loop_
_entity.id
_entity.type
_entity.pdbx_description
1 polymer ?
#
loop_
_entity_poly.entity_id
_entity_poly.type
_entity_poly.pdbx_seq_one_letter_code
_entity_poly.pdbx_strand_id
1 'polypeptide(L)'
;MPVWRKIKGEEEQLKYLKAKDTRISKVEPLSGRKNVWNIPEELTKTPTIVISGHHAKVHIEGLRLIIDQGGGVEDNPVAAVLLPSKKLVLDTD
;
A
#
# COMPACT_ATOMS: atom_id res chain seq x y z
N MET A 1 -4.19 -29.43 2.24
CA MET A 1 -3.91 -27.97 2.32
C MET A 1 -3.14 -27.59 1.06
N PRO A 2 -3.65 -26.75 0.13
CA PRO A 2 -2.96 -26.51 -1.13
C PRO A 2 -1.82 -25.48 -0.97
N VAL A 3 -0.76 -25.73 -1.75
CA VAL A 3 0.66 -25.39 -1.56
C VAL A 3 1.05 -24.02 -2.16
N TRP A 4 0.10 -23.12 -2.41
CA TRP A 4 0.32 -21.95 -3.30
C TRP A 4 0.45 -20.58 -2.60
N ARG A 5 0.92 -20.48 -1.36
CA ARG A 5 0.92 -19.17 -0.64
C ARG A 5 2.22 -18.74 0.02
N LYS A 6 3.36 -19.21 -0.49
CA LYS A 6 4.67 -18.55 -0.33
C LYS A 6 5.11 -17.89 -1.65
N ILE A 7 4.17 -17.29 -2.38
CA ILE A 7 4.40 -16.80 -3.75
C ILE A 7 5.30 -15.56 -3.70
N LYS A 8 6.55 -15.77 -4.13
CA LYS A 8 7.46 -14.84 -4.83
C LYS A 8 7.85 -13.55 -4.07
N GLY A 9 9.16 -13.42 -3.80
CA GLY A 9 9.75 -12.25 -3.14
C GLY A 9 9.45 -10.91 -3.85
N GLU A 10 9.76 -9.82 -3.18
CA GLU A 10 9.48 -8.44 -3.58
C GLU A 10 9.95 -8.13 -5.01
N GLU A 11 11.08 -8.70 -5.44
CA GLU A 11 11.62 -8.47 -6.78
C GLU A 11 10.70 -9.04 -7.88
N GLU A 12 10.17 -10.23 -7.66
CA GLU A 12 9.20 -10.86 -8.56
C GLU A 12 7.85 -10.13 -8.54
N GLN A 13 7.44 -9.64 -7.37
CA GLN A 13 6.28 -8.76 -7.26
C GLN A 13 6.45 -7.49 -8.10
N LEU A 14 7.59 -6.82 -7.95
CA LEU A 14 7.91 -5.61 -8.71
C LEU A 14 7.98 -5.88 -10.22
N LYS A 15 8.48 -7.05 -10.65
CA LYS A 15 8.53 -7.44 -12.07
C LYS A 15 7.14 -7.47 -12.70
N TYR A 16 6.18 -8.21 -12.12
CA TYR A 16 4.85 -8.31 -12.75
C TYR A 16 4.04 -7.00 -12.62
N LEU A 17 4.26 -6.22 -11.56
CA LEU A 17 3.64 -4.90 -11.41
C LEU A 17 4.15 -3.92 -12.47
N LYS A 18 5.47 -3.86 -12.70
CA LYS A 18 6.08 -3.02 -13.75
C LYS A 18 5.64 -3.45 -15.15
N ALA A 19 5.50 -4.75 -15.37
CA ALA A 19 5.02 -5.32 -16.63
C ALA A 19 3.51 -5.14 -16.85
N LYS A 20 2.76 -4.68 -15.84
CA LYS A 20 1.29 -4.57 -15.86
C LYS A 20 0.63 -5.88 -16.29
N ASP A 21 1.10 -7.00 -15.73
CA ASP A 21 0.69 -8.34 -16.17
C ASP A 21 -0.82 -8.57 -15.99
N THR A 22 -1.56 -8.54 -17.09
CA THR A 22 -3.03 -8.66 -17.10
C THR A 22 -3.51 -10.11 -17.00
N ARG A 23 -2.61 -11.09 -16.99
CA ARG A 23 -2.97 -12.52 -16.83
C ARG A 23 -3.32 -12.88 -15.39
N ILE A 24 -2.99 -12.01 -14.43
CA ILE A 24 -3.28 -12.20 -13.01
C ILE A 24 -4.72 -11.77 -12.73
N SER A 25 -5.60 -12.74 -12.45
CA SER A 25 -7.04 -12.51 -12.25
C SER A 25 -7.36 -11.54 -11.11
N LYS A 26 -6.58 -11.58 -10.02
CA LYS A 26 -6.66 -10.65 -8.91
C LYS A 26 -5.27 -10.24 -8.45
N VAL A 27 -4.92 -8.98 -8.70
CA VAL A 27 -3.61 -8.43 -8.33
C VAL A 27 -3.64 -8.03 -6.86
N GLU A 28 -3.11 -8.89 -5.98
CA GLU A 28 -3.12 -8.68 -4.52
C GLU A 28 -2.51 -7.34 -4.08
N PRO A 29 -1.40 -6.83 -4.67
CA PRO A 29 -0.90 -5.49 -4.33
C PRO A 29 -1.86 -4.33 -4.62
N LEU A 30 -2.90 -4.54 -5.43
CA LEU A 30 -3.91 -3.53 -5.79
C LEU A 30 -5.28 -3.78 -5.14
N SER A 31 -5.53 -4.99 -4.64
CA SER A 31 -6.87 -5.43 -4.19
C SER A 31 -6.86 -6.19 -2.86
N GLY A 32 -5.68 -6.42 -2.30
CA GLY A 32 -5.47 -7.04 -1.01
C GLY A 32 -5.90 -6.13 0.12
N ARG A 33 -6.19 -6.74 1.28
CA ARG A 33 -6.57 -6.00 2.50
C ARG A 33 -5.55 -6.30 3.58
N LYS A 34 -5.85 -7.22 4.50
CA LYS A 34 -4.95 -7.57 5.61
C LYS A 34 -3.60 -8.11 5.15
N ASN A 35 -3.55 -8.79 4.01
CA ASN A 35 -2.35 -9.41 3.45
C ASN A 35 -1.35 -8.42 2.83
N VAL A 36 -1.72 -7.14 2.66
CA VAL A 36 -0.84 -6.08 2.12
C VAL A 36 -0.73 -4.88 3.07
N TRP A 37 -1.19 -5.06 4.31
CA TRP A 37 -1.18 -3.98 5.31
C TRP A 37 0.23 -3.70 5.83
N ASN A 38 1.01 -4.74 6.14
CA ASN A 38 2.35 -4.62 6.73
C ASN A 38 3.43 -4.43 5.67
N ILE A 39 4.58 -3.89 6.10
CA ILE A 39 5.81 -3.89 5.30
C ILE A 39 6.29 -5.34 5.13
N PRO A 40 6.59 -5.81 3.91
CA PRO A 40 7.23 -7.11 3.67
C PRO A 40 8.55 -7.24 4.43
N GLU A 41 8.85 -8.41 4.97
CA GLU A 41 10.01 -8.66 5.83
C GLU A 41 11.33 -8.24 5.17
N GLU A 42 11.47 -8.46 3.88
CA GLU A 42 12.65 -8.12 3.09
C GLU A 42 12.91 -6.61 3.06
N LEU A 43 11.84 -5.80 2.97
CA LEU A 43 11.93 -4.35 2.97
C LEU A 43 12.20 -3.77 4.36
N THR A 44 11.97 -4.53 5.45
CA THR A 44 12.33 -4.08 6.81
C THR A 44 13.85 -4.01 7.03
N LYS A 45 14.64 -4.70 6.19
CA LYS A 45 16.11 -4.74 6.27
C LYS A 45 16.77 -3.46 5.73
N THR A 46 16.00 -2.60 5.08
CA THR A 46 16.45 -1.32 4.51
C THR A 46 15.51 -0.20 4.96
N PRO A 47 15.96 1.06 5.02
CA PRO A 47 15.10 2.19 5.38
C PRO A 47 14.16 2.57 4.21
N THR A 48 13.27 1.66 3.83
CA THR A 48 12.35 1.82 2.69
C THR A 48 10.97 2.28 3.16
N ILE A 49 10.51 3.44 2.67
CA ILE A 49 9.14 3.91 2.89
C ILE A 49 8.19 3.14 1.98
N VAL A 50 7.14 2.54 2.55
CA VAL A 50 6.07 1.86 1.79
C VAL A 50 4.77 2.64 1.94
N ILE A 51 4.37 3.32 0.86
CA ILE A 51 3.17 4.19 0.81
C ILE A 51 2.06 3.49 0.02
N SER A 52 0.83 3.53 0.51
CA SER A 52 -0.36 3.01 -0.19
C SER A 52 -1.59 3.90 0.05
N GLY A 53 -2.58 3.81 -0.83
CA GLY A 53 -3.95 4.30 -0.58
C GLY A 53 -4.88 3.13 -0.24
N HIS A 54 -5.99 2.99 -0.98
CA HIS A 54 -6.86 1.80 -1.09
C HIS A 54 -7.67 1.36 0.15
N HIS A 55 -7.14 1.53 1.36
CA HIS A 55 -7.67 0.92 2.57
C HIS A 55 -8.76 1.73 3.30
N ALA A 56 -9.20 2.87 2.75
CA ALA A 56 -10.16 3.79 3.36
C ALA A 56 -9.75 4.21 4.80
N LYS A 57 -8.44 4.44 5.00
CA LYS A 57 -7.83 4.79 6.29
C LYS A 57 -6.66 5.75 6.10
N VAL A 58 -6.39 6.53 7.14
CA VAL A 58 -5.08 7.15 7.38
C VAL A 58 -4.35 6.37 8.47
N HIS A 59 -3.17 5.87 8.16
CA HIS A 59 -2.28 5.18 9.10
C HIS A 59 -0.84 5.55 8.79
N ILE A 60 -0.17 6.19 9.74
CA ILE A 60 1.22 6.64 9.62
C ILE A 60 1.98 6.02 10.79
N GLU A 61 2.73 4.95 10.53
CA GLU A 61 3.52 4.24 11.53
C GLU A 61 4.92 3.95 10.97
N GLY A 62 5.95 4.57 11.55
CA GLY A 62 7.33 4.39 11.10
C GLY A 62 7.50 4.69 9.60
N LEU A 63 7.85 3.65 8.83
CA LEU A 63 8.04 3.69 7.37
C LEU A 63 6.83 3.17 6.58
N ARG A 64 5.73 2.77 7.26
CA ARG A 64 4.47 2.36 6.63
C ARG A 64 3.48 3.52 6.64
N LEU A 65 3.08 3.96 5.46
CA LEU A 65 2.11 5.02 5.28
C LEU A 65 0.94 4.49 4.45
N ILE A 66 -0.28 4.61 4.97
CA ILE A 66 -1.51 4.32 4.26
C ILE A 66 -2.35 5.59 4.29
N ILE A 67 -2.53 6.24 3.14
CA ILE A 67 -3.17 7.54 3.00
C ILE A 67 -4.36 7.39 2.05
N ASP A 68 -5.52 7.11 2.63
CA ASP A 68 -6.78 6.97 1.90
C ASP A 68 -7.94 7.37 2.80
N GLN A 69 -7.94 8.63 3.27
CA GLN A 69 -8.98 9.11 4.17
C GLN A 69 -10.37 9.11 3.50
N GLY A 70 -10.42 9.54 2.23
CA GLY A 70 -11.64 9.62 1.45
C GLY A 70 -12.33 8.25 1.33
N GLY A 71 -11.58 7.21 0.96
CA GLY A 71 -12.14 5.86 0.78
C GLY A 71 -13.26 5.76 -0.25
N GLY A 72 -13.44 6.78 -1.09
CA GLY A 72 -14.55 6.91 -2.03
C GLY A 72 -15.88 7.33 -1.40
N VAL A 73 -15.88 7.83 -0.17
CA VAL A 73 -17.06 8.38 0.51
C VAL A 73 -17.10 9.89 0.30
N GLU A 74 -18.23 10.42 -0.16
CA GLU A 74 -18.39 11.84 -0.56
C GLU A 74 -18.05 12.82 0.56
N ASP A 75 -18.46 12.52 1.79
CA ASP A 75 -18.26 13.40 2.95
C ASP A 75 -16.87 13.27 3.60
N ASN A 76 -16.04 12.33 3.14
CA ASN A 76 -14.70 12.15 3.70
C ASN A 76 -13.67 12.95 2.89
N PRO A 77 -12.79 13.73 3.55
CA PRO A 77 -11.80 14.53 2.83
C PRO A 77 -10.74 13.64 2.17
N VAL A 78 -10.16 14.15 1.09
CA VAL A 78 -8.99 13.58 0.45
C VAL A 78 -7.74 14.10 1.16
N ALA A 79 -6.90 13.18 1.62
CA ALA A 79 -5.70 13.51 2.38
C ALA A 79 -4.41 13.27 1.58
N ALA A 80 -3.40 14.10 1.83
CA ALA A 80 -2.03 13.94 1.37
C ALA A 80 -1.04 14.03 2.53
N VAL A 81 0.15 13.45 2.38
CA VAL A 81 1.22 13.55 3.38
C VAL A 81 2.45 14.24 2.79
N LEU A 82 2.94 15.26 3.51
CA LEU A 82 4.13 16.01 3.14
C LEU A 82 5.40 15.43 3.80
N LEU A 83 6.29 14.87 3.00
CA LEU A 83 7.62 14.43 3.46
C LEU A 83 8.62 15.61 3.43
N PRO A 84 9.58 15.71 4.39
CA PRO A 84 9.86 14.75 5.47
C PRO A 84 9.02 14.92 6.73
N SER A 85 8.27 16.02 6.87
CA SER A 85 7.53 16.39 8.09
C SER A 85 6.45 15.38 8.53
N LYS A 86 5.98 14.56 7.58
CA LYS A 86 4.80 13.70 7.69
C LYS A 86 3.51 14.46 8.05
N LYS A 87 3.46 15.77 7.80
CA LYS A 87 2.25 16.58 7.96
C LYS A 87 1.16 16.06 7.03
N LEU A 88 -0.03 15.80 7.57
CA LEU A 88 -1.24 15.53 6.81
C LEU A 88 -1.83 16.85 6.31
N VAL A 89 -2.22 16.91 5.05
CA VAL A 89 -2.93 18.04 4.42
C VAL A 89 -4.20 17.50 3.81
N LEU A 90 -5.32 18.18 4.03
CA LEU A 90 -6.64 17.81 3.52
C LEU A 90 -7.06 18.80 2.43
N ASP A 91 -7.96 18.38 1.56
CA ASP A 91 -8.63 19.27 0.61
C ASP A 91 -9.58 20.28 1.29
N THR A 92 -9.97 20.00 2.53
CA THR A 92 -10.81 20.86 3.38
C THR A 92 -10.02 21.82 4.29
N ASP A 93 -8.69 21.83 4.20
CA ASP A 93 -7.82 22.73 4.99
C ASP A 93 -7.87 24.20 4.51
#